data_AF-A0A800C8Z5-F1
#
_entry.id   AF-A0A800C8Z5-F1
#
_cell.length_a   1.000
_cell.length_b   1.000
_cell.length_c   1.000
_cell.angle_alpha   90.00
_cell.angle_beta   90.00
_cell.angle_gamma   90.00
#
_symmetry.space_group_name_H-M   'P 1'
#
loop_
_entity.id
_entity.type
_entity.pdbx_description
1 polymer ?
#
loop_
_entity_poly.entity_id
_entity_poly.type
_entity_poly.pdbx_seq_one_letter_code
_entity_poly.pdbx_strand_id
1 'polypeptide(L)' 'LRDETGLNQVALSGGCFQNRILLEELAAGLRADGFQVFTHHQVPANDGGLSLGQAVIAAANA' A
#
# COMPACT_ATOMS: atom_id res chain seq x y z
N LEU A 1 -12.74 7.92 8.80
CA LEU A 1 -12.50 6.63 8.12
C LEU A 1 -12.23 5.48 9.09
N ARG A 2 -11.05 5.34 9.73
CA ARG A 2 -10.77 4.19 10.63
C ARG A 2 -11.84 4.01 11.71
N ASP A 3 -12.20 5.08 12.40
CA ASP A 3 -13.20 5.02 13.48
C ASP A 3 -14.61 4.69 12.97
N GLU A 4 -14.89 4.98 11.69
CA GLU A 4 -16.20 4.75 11.06
C GLU A 4 -16.29 3.36 10.41
N THR A 5 -15.18 2.84 9.88
CA THR A 5 -15.15 1.59 9.08
C THR A 5 -14.47 0.43 9.79
N GLY A 6 -13.73 0.68 10.87
CA GLY A 6 -12.90 -0.32 11.54
C GLY A 6 -11.66 -0.77 10.74
N LEU A 7 -11.37 -0.14 9.59
CA LEU A 7 -10.24 -0.54 8.75
C LEU A 7 -8.89 -0.20 9.41
N ASN A 8 -8.06 -1.23 9.65
CA ASN A 8 -6.76 -1.10 10.29
C ASN A 8 -5.55 -1.44 9.39
N GLN A 9 -5.82 -1.89 8.16
CA GLN A 9 -4.79 -2.26 7.19
C GLN A 9 -4.61 -1.13 6.18
N VAL A 10 -3.37 -0.74 5.92
CA VAL A 10 -3.01 0.34 4.98
C VAL A 10 -1.97 -0.20 4.01
N ALA A 11 -2.24 -0.09 2.71
CA ALA A 11 -1.30 -0.43 1.64
C ALA A 11 -0.75 0.86 1.01
N LEU A 12 0.58 1.05 1.04
CA LEU A 12 1.28 2.17 0.41
C LEU A 12 1.75 1.75 -0.99
N SER A 13 1.25 2.42 -2.02
CA SER A 13 1.50 2.11 -3.43
C SER A 13 1.47 3.38 -4.29
N GLY A 14 2.00 3.32 -5.49
CA GLY A 14 2.16 4.46 -6.39
C GLY A 14 3.61 4.96 -6.43
N GLY A 15 4.02 5.56 -7.56
CA GLY A 15 5.41 5.98 -7.80
C GLY A 15 5.99 6.96 -6.79
N CYS A 16 5.15 7.74 -6.10
CA CYS A 16 5.59 8.64 -5.03
C CYS A 16 6.31 7.90 -3.89
N PHE A 17 5.92 6.65 -3.59
CA PHE A 17 6.55 5.84 -2.54
C PHE A 17 7.86 5.18 -2.96
N GLN A 18 8.37 5.46 -4.16
CA GLN A 18 9.79 5.23 -4.47
C GLN A 18 10.70 6.22 -3.74
N ASN A 19 10.16 7.35 -3.28
CA ASN A 19 10.86 8.23 -2.35
C ASN A 19 10.99 7.53 -0.98
N ARG A 20 12.21 7.09 -0.67
CA ARG A 20 12.52 6.33 0.55
C ARG A 20 12.13 7.07 1.83
N ILE A 21 12.40 8.38 1.90
CA ILE A 21 12.08 9.19 3.09
C ILE A 21 10.57 9.23 3.29
N LEU A 22 9.81 9.51 2.22
CA LEU A 22 8.35 9.54 2.30
C LEU A 22 7.78 8.19 2.74
N LEU A 23 8.27 7.09 2.16
CA LEU A 23 7.79 5.74 2.49
C LEU A 23 8.09 5.38 3.94
N GLU A 24 9.32 5.60 4.40
CA GLU A 24 9.77 5.18 5.73
C GLU A 24 9.10 5.98 6.85
N GLU A 25 9.08 7.31 6.72
CA GLU A 25 8.49 8.18 7.74
C GLU A 25 6.97 7.98 7.84
N LEU A 26 6.27 7.86 6.70
CA LEU A 26 4.84 7.58 6.72
C LEU A 26 4.53 6.19 7.29
N ALA A 27 5.29 5.17 6.88
CA ALA A 27 5.08 3.82 7.39
C ALA A 27 5.38 3.72 8.89
N ALA A 28 6.40 4.43 9.38
CA ALA A 28 6.71 4.50 10.80
C ALA A 28 5.59 5.19 11.59
N GLY A 29 5.11 6.35 11.14
CA GLY A 29 4.00 7.06 11.76
C GLY A 29 2.73 6.22 11.83
N LEU A 30 2.32 5.61 10.70
CA LEU A 30 1.14 4.74 10.66
C LEU A 30 1.28 3.52 11.58
N ARG A 31 2.46 2.89 11.66
CA ARG A 31 2.69 1.78 12.59
C ARG A 31 2.62 2.23 14.05
N ALA A 32 3.15 3.41 14.38
CA ALA A 32 3.06 3.98 15.71
C ALA A 32 1.61 4.26 16.12
N ASP A 33 0.76 4.64 15.16
CA ASP A 33 -0.69 4.82 15.35
C ASP A 33 -1.50 3.51 15.36
N GLY A 34 -0.82 2.36 15.29
CA GLY A 34 -1.39 1.02 15.41
C GLY A 34 -1.94 0.42 14.11
N PHE A 35 -1.61 0.99 12.95
CA PHE A 35 -1.98 0.41 11.65
C PHE A 35 -1.06 -0.75 11.27
N GLN A 36 -1.62 -1.71 10.54
CA GLN A 36 -0.84 -2.72 9.81
C GLN A 36 -0.50 -2.16 8.42
N VAL A 37 0.78 -1.89 8.18
CA VAL A 37 1.25 -1.20 6.96
C VAL A 37 1.93 -2.17 6.02
N PHE A 38 1.43 -2.23 4.78
CA PHE A 38 1.95 -3.01 3.67
C PHE A 38 2.56 -2.09 2.62
N THR A 39 3.64 -2.54 1.98
CA THR A 39 4.26 -1.86 0.84
C THR A 39 4.76 -2.89 -0.17
N HIS A 40 5.09 -2.43 -1.37
CA HIS A 40 5.64 -3.25 -2.44
C HIS A 40 7.04 -3.80 -2.11
N HIS A 41 7.30 -5.04 -2.51
CA HIS A 41 8.60 -5.71 -2.33
C HIS A 41 9.03 -6.52 -3.57
N GLN A 42 8.10 -7.27 -4.19
CA GLN A 42 8.39 -8.13 -5.34
C GLN A 42 8.21 -7.42 -6.69
N VAL A 43 7.25 -6.49 -6.76
CA VAL A 43 7.01 -5.63 -7.92
C VAL A 43 7.21 -4.17 -7.50
N PRO A 44 7.52 -3.24 -8.41
CA PRO A 44 7.67 -1.85 -8.04
C PRO A 44 6.32 -1.22 -7.69
N ALA A 45 6.34 -0.24 -6.79
CA ALA A 45 5.14 0.53 -6.43
C ALA A 45 4.63 1.44 -7.56
N ASN A 46 5.42 1.68 -8.60
CA ASN A 46 5.05 2.48 -9.75
C ASN A 46 4.31 1.66 -10.83
N ASP A 47 4.10 2.26 -11.99
CA ASP A 47 3.34 1.67 -13.09
C ASP A 47 3.94 0.35 -13.63
N GLY A 48 5.21 0.06 -13.34
CA GLY A 48 5.82 -1.23 -13.64
C GLY A 48 5.16 -2.41 -12.90
N GLY A 49 4.45 -2.16 -11.80
CA GLY A 49 3.68 -3.15 -11.03
C GLY A 49 2.18 -3.13 -11.31
N LEU A 50 1.68 -2.21 -12.16
CA LEU A 50 0.25 -1.98 -12.33
C LEU A 50 -0.49 -3.20 -12.91
N SER A 51 0.14 -3.90 -13.87
CA SER A 51 -0.46 -5.07 -14.53
C SER A 51 -0.74 -6.22 -13.57
N LEU A 52 0.06 -6.39 -12.51
CA LEU A 52 -0.18 -7.39 -11.47
C LEU A 52 -1.50 -7.09 -10.73
N GLY A 53 -1.70 -5.84 -10.31
CA GLY A 53 -2.92 -5.42 -9.65
C GLY A 53 -4.15 -5.63 -10.53
N GLN A 54 -4.05 -5.29 -11.81
CA GLN A 54 -5.12 -5.52 -12.79
C GLN A 54 -5.47 -7.00 -12.92
N ALA A 55 -4.47 -7.87 -13.05
CA ALA A 55 -4.68 -9.32 -13.17
C ALA A 55 -5.35 -9.92 -11.93
N VAL A 56 -4.90 -9.54 -10.72
CA VAL A 56 -5.47 -10.06 -9.47
C VAL A 56 -6.90 -9.56 -9.26
N ILE A 57 -7.20 -8.29 -9.56
CA ILE A 57 -8.56 -7.75 -9.48
C ILE A 57 -9.48 -8.46 -10.48
N ALA A 58 -9.02 -8.72 -11.71
CA ALA A 58 -9.80 -9.46 -12.69
C ALA A 58 -10.09 -10.89 -12.22
N ALA A 59 -9.08 -11.58 -11.65
CA ALA A 59 -9.23 -12.93 -11.13
C ALA A 59 -10.16 -13.02 -9.90
N ALA A 60 -10.19 -11.99 -9.05
CA ALA A 60 -11.04 -11.95 -7.87
C ALA A 60 -12.52 -11.63 -8.17
N ASN A 61 -12.80 -11.03 -9.32
CA ASN A 61 -14.15 -10.69 -9.79
C ASN A 61 -14.71 -11.68 -10.82
N ALA A 62 -13.98 -12.75 -11.12
CA ALA A 62 -14.42 -13.84 -12.00
C ALA A 62 -15.16 -14.91 -11.19
#